data_AF-A0A965NC25-F1
#
_entry.id   AF-A0A965NC25-F1
#
_cell.length_a   1.000
_cell.length_b   1.000
_cell.length_c   1.000
_cell.angle_alpha   90.00
_cell.angle_beta   90.00
_cell.angle_gamma   90.00
#
_symmetry.space_group_name_H-M   'P 1'
#
loop_
_entity.id
_entity.type
_entity.pdbx_description
1 polymer ?
#
loop_
_entity_poly.entity_id
_entity_poly.type
_entity_poly.pdbx_seq_one_letter_code
_entity_poly.pdbx_strand_id
1 'polypeptide(L)' 'QFGKHLKDNYPGWQIDVLTADMGLPGQLRMKESKRTPLFNGPLECRLFRFEMHPNRG' A
#
# COMPACT_ATOMS: atom_id res chain seq x y z
N GLN A 1 11.46 -6.36 0.05
CA GLN A 1 11.29 -6.99 1.38
C GLN A 1 9.97 -6.57 2.03
N PHE A 2 9.66 -5.27 2.10
CA PHE A 2 8.42 -4.78 2.73
C PHE A 2 7.11 -5.40 2.19
N GLY A 3 6.87 -5.38 0.88
CA GLY A 3 5.65 -5.97 0.31
C GLY A 3 5.49 -7.48 0.55
N LYS A 4 6.60 -8.23 0.66
CA LYS A 4 6.56 -9.65 1.06
C LYS A 4 6.20 -9.79 2.55
N HIS A 5 6.83 -8.98 3.41
CA HIS A 5 6.54 -9.00 4.84
C HIS A 5 5.07 -8.71 5.14
N LEU A 6 4.45 -7.76 4.42
CA LEU A 6 3.01 -7.47 4.54
C LEU A 6 2.15 -8.69 4.19
N LYS A 7 2.42 -9.35 3.06
CA LYS A 7 1.67 -10.53 2.60
C LYS A 7 1.82 -11.72 3.55
N ASP A 8 3.01 -11.93 4.08
CA ASP A 8 3.30 -13.10 4.92
C ASP A 8 2.70 -12.95 6.34
N ASN A 9 2.70 -11.74 6.90
CA ASN A 9 2.42 -11.52 8.33
C ASN A 9 1.09 -10.83 8.63
N TYR A 10 0.46 -10.22 7.63
CA TYR A 10 -0.79 -9.46 7.80
C TYR A 10 -1.91 -9.91 6.85
N PRO A 11 -2.18 -11.22 6.69
CA PRO A 11 -3.31 -11.68 5.87
C PRO A 11 -4.64 -11.18 6.43
N GLY A 12 -5.54 -10.73 5.56
CA GLY A 12 -6.86 -10.19 5.92
C GLY A 12 -6.87 -8.71 6.30
N TRP A 13 -5.72 -8.04 6.35
CA TRP A 13 -5.63 -6.63 6.75
C TRP A 13 -5.86 -5.68 5.57
N GLN A 14 -6.45 -4.52 5.88
CA GLN A 14 -6.34 -3.33 5.05
C GLN A 14 -5.10 -2.54 5.47
N ILE A 15 -4.24 -2.21 4.52
CA ILE A 15 -3.03 -1.41 4.75
C ILE A 15 -3.15 -0.09 3.98
N ASP A 16 -3.10 1.03 4.70
CA ASP A 16 -3.08 2.37 4.13
C ASP A 16 -1.67 2.97 4.28
N VAL A 17 -1.06 3.42 3.17
CA VAL A 17 0.30 4.00 3.14
C VAL A 17 0.28 5.39 2.53
N LEU A 18 0.66 6.41 3.31
CA LEU A 18 0.87 7.77 2.84
C LEU A 18 2.32 7.91 2.34
N THR A 19 2.51 8.27 1.07
CA THR A 19 3.85 8.44 0.49
C THR A 19 3.87 9.48 -0.63
N ALA A 20 5.03 10.09 -0.85
CA ALA A 20 5.33 10.89 -2.05
C ALA A 20 5.93 10.04 -3.19
N ASP A 21 6.26 8.77 -2.94
CA ASP A 21 6.73 7.84 -3.97
C ASP A 21 5.55 7.22 -4.73
N MET A 22 5.36 7.66 -5.97
CA MET A 22 4.28 7.20 -6.84
C MET A 22 4.53 5.81 -7.45
N GLY A 23 5.76 5.30 -7.38
CA GLY A 23 6.14 3.96 -7.82
C GLY A 23 5.94 2.88 -6.76
N LEU A 24 5.55 3.24 -5.53
CA LEU A 24 5.43 2.31 -4.41
C LEU A 24 4.58 1.06 -4.74
N PRO A 25 3.37 1.14 -5.34
CA PRO A 25 2.59 -0.06 -5.65
C PRO A 25 3.37 -1.09 -6.50
N GLY A 26 4.11 -0.60 -7.50
CA GLY A 26 4.96 -1.43 -8.36
C GLY A 26 6.11 -2.09 -7.60
N GLN A 27 6.78 -1.33 -6.71
CA GLN A 27 7.86 -1.87 -5.86
C GLN A 27 7.36 -2.96 -4.90
N LEU A 28 6.12 -2.81 -4.40
CA LEU A 28 5.48 -3.81 -3.55
C LEU A 28 4.95 -5.02 -4.33
N ARG A 29 4.83 -4.91 -5.66
CA ARG A 29 4.14 -5.89 -6.51
C ARG A 29 2.74 -6.18 -5.99
N MET A 30 2.02 -5.11 -5.70
CA MET A 30 0.64 -5.12 -5.21
C MET A 30 -0.17 -4.10 -5.98
N LYS A 31 -1.44 -4.43 -6.25
CA LYS A 31 -2.40 -3.49 -6.82
C LYS A 31 -3.14 -2.81 -5.67
N GLU A 32 -3.15 -1.49 -5.66
CA GLU A 32 -3.94 -0.71 -4.73
C GLU A 32 -5.44 -0.89 -4.99
N SER A 33 -6.25 -0.93 -3.92
CA SER A 33 -7.70 -0.88 -3.99
C SER A 33 -8.23 0.56 -4.03
N LYS A 34 -7.45 1.52 -3.52
CA LYS A 34 -7.75 2.95 -3.56
C LYS A 34 -6.48 3.78 -3.68
N ARG A 35 -6.57 4.90 -4.41
CA ARG A 35 -5.54 5.93 -4.48
C ARG A 35 -6.16 7.29 -4.23
N THR A 36 -5.77 7.97 -3.15
CA THR A 36 -6.29 9.30 -2.81
C THR A 36 -5.17 10.33 -2.82
N PRO A 37 -5.23 11.35 -3.69
CA PRO A 37 -4.29 12.48 -3.65
C PRO A 37 -4.42 13.23 -2.32
N LEU A 38 -3.27 13.56 -1.71
CA LEU A 38 -3.18 14.34 -0.46
C LEU A 38 -1.97 15.26 -0.52
N PHE A 39 -1.93 16.23 0.39
CA PHE A 39 -0.79 17.11 0.55
C PHE A 39 -0.28 17.02 2.00
N ASN A 40 1.00 16.70 2.18
CA ASN A 40 1.67 16.77 3.48
C ASN A 40 2.41 18.11 3.57
N GLY A 41 1.68 19.17 3.93
CA GLY A 41 2.14 20.55 3.72
C GLY A 41 2.24 20.86 2.23
N PRO A 42 3.37 21.40 1.72
CA PRO A 42 3.53 21.68 0.30
C PRO A 42 3.86 20.43 -0.55
N LEU A 43 4.09 19.27 0.06
CA LEU A 43 4.49 18.05 -0.64
C LEU A 43 3.27 17.27 -1.14
N GLU A 44 3.19 17.02 -2.45
CA GLU A 44 2.19 16.08 -3.01
C GLU A 44 2.49 14.65 -2.56
N CYS A 45 1.48 14.02 -1.97
CA CYS A 45 1.49 12.64 -1.55
C CYS A 45 0.25 11.91 -2.08
N ARG A 46 0.25 10.59 -1.96
CA ARG A 46 -0.95 9.76 -2.13
C ARG A 46 -1.09 8.83 -0.95
N LEU A 47 -2.32 8.64 -0.51
CA LEU A 47 -2.69 7.53 0.34
C LEU A 47 -3.07 6.35 -0.55
N PHE A 48 -2.23 5.33 -0.59
CA PHE A 48 -2.52 4.07 -1.25
C PHE A 48 -3.12 3.10 -0.25
N ARG A 49 -4.24 2.48 -0.62
CA ARG A 49 -4.84 1.38 0.13
C ARG A 49 -4.54 0.06 -0.55
N PHE A 50 -4.14 -0.94 0.23
CA PHE A 50 -3.95 -2.31 -0.23
C PHE A 50 -4.77 -3.25 0.65
N GLU A 51 -5.47 -4.19 0.03
CA GLU A 51 -6.12 -5.29 0.73
C GLU A 51 -5.19 -6.50 0.74
N MET A 52 -4.81 -6.97 1.92
CA MET A 52 -4.08 -8.22 2.07
C MET A 52 -5.10 -9.35 2.11
N HIS A 53 -5.18 -10.13 1.04
CA HIS A 53 -6.10 -11.27 1.03
C HIS A 53 -5.65 -12.33 2.04
N PRO A 54 -6.59 -13.01 2.72
CA PRO A 54 -6.26 -14.17 3.53
C PRO A 54 -5.49 -15.20 2.70
N ASN A 55 -4.47 -15.82 3.29
CA ASN A 55 -3.80 -16.95 2.65
C ASN A 55 -4.86 -18.03 2.41
N ARG A 56 -5.07 -18.38 1.14
CA ARG A 56 -5.88 -19.55 0.81
C ARG A 56 -5.03 -20.75 1.21
N GLY A 57 -5.39 -21.37 2.32
CA GLY A 57 -4.88 -22.69 2.71
C GLY A 57 -5.20 -23.74 1.66
#